data_AF-A0A535PAV2-F1
#
_entry.id   AF-A0A535PAV2-F1
#
_cell.length_a   1.000
_cell.length_b   1.000
_cell.length_c   1.000
_cell.angle_alpha   90.00
_cell.angle_beta   90.00
_cell.angle_gamma   90.00
#
_symmetry.space_group_name_H-M   'P 1'
#
loop_
_entity.id
_entity.type
_entity.pdbx_description
1 polymer ?
#
loop_
_entity_poly.entity_id
_entity_poly.type
_entity_poly.pdbx_seq_one_letter_code
_entity_poly.pdbx_strand_id
1 'polypeptide(L)'
;MPAGEPRRGSRPIEACAMATPSGGSRALRTRVAALAAIVALGGVLADASLPNRSAEAAARPDRGIHGRAHRPPAASREIYGYLPYWELDRGTAARIDYRLVTTIAFFAVPVRASGSLNRASSGYRAYVGRDARAVTNAAHARGVRVVPTFQLFDRGRLATLRGFLGSRAAQARFIREALALIARRAADGANIDFEPVPRSLTRPFVAFVGRFGKAMHARFPRSQLVVATPALASRDLIRRLGPRVDRIFVMAYDYHRSASRTPGPVAPLWRASLTVTDTIQRYLEEVPAAKVILGVPFYGYSWPVERRGRTVRVRSPAARWGGVHGVTYGGVLHWLADHPSVRVHREAGGGAWFRYWDRAHRTLREVHFETAGLAQAKFNVAIARGLAGVGIWALGSDRGVSGMRRALSAVYLHPVRAVSVGVAVGRPHPRRRPRQPCRAGTPRVAGRWPERSDGRARPTRGRGVPPSLCPRADVARARRRVAAARRQVSPHRHVPQRRIDLASASAELLAALLRRSTLSRPGCPASSGQGCQALVRTVPSVRVA
;
A
#
# COMPACT_ATOMS: atom_id res chain seq x y z
N MET A 1 -22.45 -38.26 -33.93
CA MET A 1 -21.43 -37.18 -33.99
C MET A 1 -21.63 -36.25 -32.79
N PRO A 2 -20.56 -35.70 -32.17
CA PRO A 2 -20.59 -35.29 -30.76
C PRO A 2 -20.97 -33.83 -30.49
N ALA A 3 -21.40 -33.55 -29.25
CA ALA A 3 -21.74 -32.23 -28.73
C ALA A 3 -20.50 -31.39 -28.35
N GLY A 4 -20.62 -30.06 -28.42
CA GLY A 4 -19.62 -29.12 -27.93
C GLY A 4 -19.78 -28.79 -26.44
N GLU A 5 -18.69 -28.82 -25.67
CA GLU A 5 -18.70 -28.47 -24.24
C GLU A 5 -19.01 -26.97 -24.00
N PRO A 6 -19.91 -26.61 -23.06
CA PRO A 6 -20.00 -25.24 -22.55
C PRO A 6 -18.77 -24.91 -21.69
N ARG A 7 -18.08 -23.81 -22.03
CA ARG A 7 -16.85 -23.38 -21.34
C ARG A 7 -17.11 -23.14 -19.84
N ARG A 8 -16.23 -23.68 -18.99
CA ARG A 8 -16.34 -23.63 -17.52
C ARG A 8 -16.48 -22.18 -17.01
N GLY A 9 -17.61 -21.89 -16.36
CA GLY A 9 -17.89 -20.59 -15.77
C GLY A 9 -16.96 -20.20 -14.62
N SER A 10 -16.78 -18.89 -14.46
CA SER A 10 -15.97 -18.26 -13.42
C SER A 10 -16.44 -18.67 -12.01
N ARG A 11 -15.58 -19.35 -11.25
CA ARG A 11 -15.84 -19.60 -9.82
C ARG A 11 -15.81 -18.28 -9.04
N PRO A 12 -16.74 -18.04 -8.10
CA PRO A 12 -16.71 -16.86 -7.26
C PRO A 12 -15.46 -16.85 -6.38
N ILE A 13 -14.93 -15.66 -6.11
CA ILE A 13 -13.79 -15.49 -5.21
C ILE A 13 -14.30 -15.63 -3.77
N GLU A 14 -13.96 -16.74 -3.12
CA GLU A 14 -14.07 -16.89 -1.67
C GLU A 14 -13.04 -16.00 -0.95
N ALA A 15 -13.27 -14.69 -0.99
CA ALA A 15 -12.80 -13.82 0.08
C ALA A 15 -13.34 -14.39 1.40
N CYS A 16 -12.53 -14.44 2.46
CA CYS A 16 -12.84 -15.13 3.71
C CYS A 16 -13.93 -14.40 4.53
N ALA A 17 -15.15 -14.41 4.01
CA ALA A 17 -16.34 -13.88 4.64
C ALA A 17 -16.75 -14.76 5.82
N MET A 18 -17.23 -14.13 6.89
CA MET A 18 -17.58 -14.81 8.13
C MET A 18 -19.00 -15.38 8.00
N ALA A 19 -19.10 -16.65 7.59
CA ALA A 19 -20.37 -17.38 7.65
C ALA A 19 -20.87 -17.47 9.11
N THR A 20 -22.13 -17.13 9.33
CA THR A 20 -22.82 -17.14 10.63
C THR A 20 -23.99 -18.12 10.58
N PRO A 21 -24.02 -19.17 11.43
CA PRO A 21 -25.24 -19.94 11.65
C PRO A 21 -26.22 -19.15 12.52
N SER A 22 -27.49 -19.11 12.12
CA SER A 22 -28.61 -18.75 12.99
C SER A 22 -28.89 -19.89 13.99
N GLY A 23 -29.41 -19.56 15.17
CA GLY A 23 -29.72 -20.56 16.19
C GLY A 23 -30.97 -21.39 15.89
N GLY A 24 -31.02 -22.59 16.43
CA GLY A 24 -32.21 -23.43 16.57
C GLY A 24 -32.15 -24.13 17.93
N SER A 25 -33.23 -24.06 18.71
CA SER A 25 -33.28 -24.53 20.09
C SER A 25 -33.93 -25.90 20.21
N ARG A 26 -33.44 -26.71 21.16
CA ARG A 26 -34.20 -27.73 21.90
C ARG A 26 -33.51 -27.98 23.24
N ALA A 27 -34.29 -28.21 24.27
CA ALA A 27 -33.81 -28.49 25.62
C ALA A 27 -34.10 -29.94 25.99
N LEU A 28 -33.26 -30.51 26.84
CA LEU A 28 -33.68 -31.56 27.77
C LEU A 28 -32.89 -31.40 29.06
N ARG A 29 -33.51 -31.75 30.20
CA ARG A 29 -32.91 -31.71 31.54
C ARG A 29 -32.71 -33.13 32.03
N THR A 30 -31.54 -33.41 32.61
CA THR A 30 -31.35 -34.56 33.53
C THR A 30 -30.48 -34.11 34.70
N ARG A 31 -30.51 -34.86 35.82
CA ARG A 31 -30.07 -34.43 37.16
C ARG A 31 -29.10 -35.45 37.76
N VAL A 32 -28.22 -34.99 38.68
CA VAL A 32 -27.59 -35.79 39.76
C VAL A 32 -26.57 -36.86 39.24
N ALA A 33 -25.54 -37.33 39.96
CA ALA A 33 -25.08 -37.15 41.35
C ALA A 33 -23.58 -36.73 41.43
N ALA A 34 -22.98 -36.82 42.61
CA ALA A 34 -21.55 -36.59 42.88
C ALA A 34 -20.93 -37.77 43.67
N LEU A 35 -19.60 -37.90 43.62
CA LEU A 35 -18.63 -38.31 44.67
C LEU A 35 -17.22 -38.24 43.99
N ALA A 36 -16.17 -37.65 44.59
CA ALA A 36 -15.25 -38.21 45.60
C ALA A 36 -14.32 -39.33 45.06
N ALA A 37 -13.03 -39.46 45.43
CA ALA A 37 -12.27 -38.80 46.50
C ALA A 37 -10.73 -38.82 46.27
N ILE A 38 -10.00 -38.33 47.29
CA ILE A 38 -8.59 -38.65 47.67
C ILE A 38 -7.43 -37.94 46.93
N VAL A 39 -6.41 -37.62 47.74
CA VAL A 39 -5.15 -36.94 47.41
C VAL A 39 -3.99 -37.95 47.51
N ALA A 40 -2.98 -37.80 46.64
CA ALA A 40 -1.66 -38.36 46.88
C ALA A 40 -0.59 -37.30 46.55
N LEU A 41 0.22 -36.91 47.55
CA LEU A 41 1.46 -36.18 47.30
C LEU A 41 2.54 -37.19 46.89
N GLY A 42 3.13 -36.99 45.72
CA GLY A 42 4.29 -37.75 45.25
C GLY A 42 5.29 -36.81 44.61
N GLY A 43 6.40 -36.55 45.30
CA GLY A 43 7.49 -35.72 44.75
C GLY A 43 8.23 -36.48 43.66
N VAL A 44 8.32 -35.90 42.47
CA VAL A 44 9.17 -36.40 41.38
C VAL A 44 10.30 -35.43 41.17
N LEU A 45 11.54 -35.88 41.42
CA LEU A 45 12.75 -35.14 41.13
C LEU A 45 12.79 -34.81 39.62
N ALA A 46 13.08 -33.56 39.28
CA ALA A 46 13.15 -33.11 37.90
C ALA A 46 14.47 -33.57 37.25
N ASP A 47 14.54 -34.86 36.90
CA ASP A 47 15.70 -35.45 36.24
C ASP A 47 16.01 -34.71 34.93
N ALA A 48 17.26 -34.27 34.80
CA ALA A 48 17.69 -33.29 33.81
C ALA A 48 18.04 -33.96 32.47
N SER A 49 17.10 -34.71 31.91
CA SER A 49 17.28 -35.49 30.69
C SER A 49 17.81 -34.62 29.54
N LEU A 50 19.10 -34.81 29.22
CA LEU A 50 19.79 -34.10 28.15
C LEU A 50 19.05 -34.29 26.81
N PRO A 51 18.94 -33.25 25.96
CA PRO A 51 18.24 -33.36 24.69
C PRO A 51 18.97 -34.34 23.76
N ASN A 52 18.39 -35.53 23.62
CA ASN A 52 18.90 -36.65 22.84
C ASN A 52 19.33 -36.21 21.43
N ARG A 53 20.60 -36.44 21.08
CA ARG A 53 21.23 -35.99 19.82
C ARG A 53 20.67 -36.68 18.56
N SER A 54 19.85 -37.73 18.69
CA SER A 54 19.39 -38.59 17.59
C SER A 54 18.20 -38.04 16.77
N ALA A 55 17.83 -36.76 16.92
CA ALA A 55 16.67 -36.16 16.24
C ALA A 55 16.99 -35.44 14.91
N GLU A 56 18.25 -35.45 14.45
CA GLU A 56 18.72 -34.76 13.23
C GLU A 56 18.59 -35.64 11.96
N ALA A 57 17.43 -36.27 11.77
CA ALA A 57 17.04 -36.72 10.44
C ALA A 57 16.75 -35.49 9.57
N ALA A 58 17.82 -34.88 9.02
CA ALA A 58 17.73 -33.69 8.19
C ALA A 58 16.82 -33.98 6.98
N ALA A 59 15.59 -33.45 7.05
CA ALA A 59 14.54 -33.74 6.07
C ALA A 59 15.02 -33.36 4.67
N ARG A 60 15.39 -34.39 3.88
CA ARG A 60 16.03 -34.22 2.57
C ARG A 60 15.19 -33.26 1.70
N PRO A 61 15.82 -32.33 0.97
CA PRO A 61 15.09 -31.45 0.07
C PRO A 61 14.29 -32.28 -0.94
N ASP A 62 13.12 -31.77 -1.32
CA ASP A 62 12.25 -32.33 -2.35
C ASP A 62 13.09 -32.52 -3.61
N ARG A 63 13.23 -33.76 -4.10
CA ARG A 63 14.17 -34.11 -5.20
C ARG A 63 13.94 -33.30 -6.49
N GLY A 64 12.77 -32.68 -6.64
CA GLY A 64 12.46 -31.79 -7.75
C GLY A 64 12.52 -30.28 -7.42
N ILE A 65 13.04 -29.86 -6.27
CA ILE A 65 13.30 -28.44 -5.96
C ILE A 65 14.79 -28.14 -6.13
N HIS A 66 15.09 -27.19 -7.00
CA HIS A 66 16.45 -26.70 -7.21
C HIS A 66 16.74 -25.54 -6.26
N GLY A 67 17.97 -25.45 -5.76
CA GLY A 67 18.40 -24.39 -4.84
C GLY A 67 18.39 -23.00 -5.49
N ARG A 68 18.30 -21.96 -4.66
CA ARG A 68 18.30 -20.56 -5.12
C ARG A 68 19.65 -20.14 -5.69
N ALA A 69 19.64 -19.60 -6.91
CA ALA A 69 20.80 -19.02 -7.54
C ALA A 69 21.29 -17.80 -6.75
N HIS A 70 22.61 -17.62 -6.65
CA HIS A 70 23.23 -16.57 -5.82
C HIS A 70 23.12 -15.14 -6.39
N ARG A 71 22.32 -14.94 -7.45
CA ARG A 71 22.08 -13.62 -8.05
C ARG A 71 21.15 -12.78 -7.15
N PRO A 72 21.44 -11.51 -6.86
CA PRO A 72 20.47 -10.62 -6.21
C PRO A 72 19.28 -10.37 -7.16
N PRO A 73 18.04 -10.19 -6.63
CA PRO A 73 16.88 -9.86 -7.45
C PRO A 73 17.04 -8.47 -8.09
N ALA A 74 16.38 -8.25 -9.23
CA ALA A 74 16.54 -7.03 -10.02
C ALA A 74 15.92 -5.75 -9.38
N ALA A 75 15.07 -5.90 -8.37
CA ALA A 75 14.40 -4.78 -7.71
C ALA A 75 15.32 -4.08 -6.69
N SER A 76 15.28 -2.74 -6.69
CA SER A 76 16.09 -1.89 -5.80
C SER A 76 15.70 -1.90 -4.31
N ARG A 77 14.55 -2.49 -3.98
CA ARG A 77 14.00 -2.70 -2.62
C ARG A 77 13.20 -4.00 -2.58
N GLU A 78 12.77 -4.40 -1.40
CA GLU A 78 11.96 -5.62 -1.20
C GLU A 78 10.57 -5.47 -1.87
N ILE A 79 10.17 -6.48 -2.64
CA ILE A 79 8.81 -6.61 -3.16
C ILE A 79 8.29 -7.98 -2.72
N TYR A 80 7.37 -7.99 -1.77
CA TYR A 80 6.94 -9.17 -1.03
C TYR A 80 5.54 -9.61 -1.48
N GLY A 81 5.48 -10.56 -2.41
CA GLY A 81 4.22 -11.01 -2.99
C GLY A 81 3.63 -12.21 -2.26
N TYR A 82 2.45 -12.07 -1.67
CA TYR A 82 1.68 -13.25 -1.26
C TYR A 82 1.12 -13.95 -2.50
N LEU A 83 1.31 -15.28 -2.57
CA LEU A 83 0.73 -16.16 -3.58
C LEU A 83 -0.24 -17.14 -2.90
N PRO A 84 -1.55 -16.87 -2.95
CA PRO A 84 -2.56 -17.75 -2.39
C PRO A 84 -2.66 -19.08 -3.12
N TYR A 85 -3.01 -20.15 -2.40
CA TYR A 85 -3.14 -21.48 -2.96
C TYR A 85 -4.27 -21.62 -3.99
N TRP A 86 -5.23 -20.68 -4.01
CA TRP A 86 -6.29 -20.58 -5.01
C TRP A 86 -5.88 -19.78 -6.28
N GLU A 87 -4.71 -19.14 -6.26
CA GLU A 87 -4.07 -18.46 -7.41
C GLU A 87 -2.99 -19.33 -8.08
N LEU A 88 -2.89 -20.60 -7.64
CA LEU A 88 -1.87 -21.55 -8.05
C LEU A 88 -2.43 -22.60 -9.01
N ASP A 89 -1.93 -22.59 -10.24
CA ASP A 89 -2.18 -23.59 -11.27
C ASP A 89 -0.92 -23.87 -12.11
N ARG A 90 -1.02 -24.81 -13.06
CA ARG A 90 0.08 -25.24 -13.94
C ARG A 90 0.80 -24.09 -14.67
N GLY A 91 0.12 -22.98 -14.92
CA GLY A 91 0.66 -21.80 -15.59
C GLY A 91 1.18 -20.70 -14.67
N THR A 92 0.96 -20.76 -13.34
CA THR A 92 1.33 -19.69 -12.41
C THR A 92 2.84 -19.38 -12.47
N ALA A 93 3.70 -20.40 -12.63
CA ALA A 93 5.15 -20.24 -12.79
C ALA A 93 5.57 -19.49 -14.07
N ALA A 94 4.73 -19.46 -15.11
CA ALA A 94 4.98 -18.70 -16.34
C ALA A 94 4.38 -17.28 -16.28
N ARG A 95 3.36 -17.04 -15.44
CA ARG A 95 2.68 -15.73 -15.33
C ARG A 95 3.37 -14.73 -14.39
N ILE A 96 4.24 -15.19 -13.48
CA ILE A 96 4.92 -14.31 -12.52
C ILE A 96 6.09 -13.58 -13.20
N ASP A 97 6.05 -12.25 -13.21
CA ASP A 97 7.23 -11.44 -13.56
C ASP A 97 8.19 -11.40 -12.37
N TYR A 98 9.12 -12.36 -12.34
CA TYR A 98 10.13 -12.52 -11.28
C TYR A 98 11.09 -11.33 -11.12
N ARG A 99 11.06 -10.32 -12.00
CA ARG A 99 11.78 -9.06 -11.79
C ARG A 99 11.06 -8.15 -10.79
N LEU A 100 9.74 -8.28 -10.71
CA LEU A 100 8.84 -7.48 -9.87
C LEU A 100 8.48 -8.15 -8.54
N VAL A 101 9.25 -9.15 -8.10
CA VAL A 101 9.09 -9.80 -6.79
C VAL A 101 10.46 -10.24 -6.25
N THR A 102 10.76 -9.94 -4.98
CA THR A 102 11.98 -10.38 -4.30
C THR A 102 11.74 -11.57 -3.38
N THR A 103 10.51 -11.71 -2.88
CA THR A 103 10.06 -12.79 -2.00
C THR A 103 8.64 -13.21 -2.37
N ILE A 104 8.40 -14.50 -2.60
CA ILE A 104 7.07 -15.10 -2.74
C ILE A 104 6.71 -15.79 -1.43
N ALA A 105 5.61 -15.35 -0.80
CA ALA A 105 5.05 -15.99 0.39
C ALA A 105 3.83 -16.83 0.01
N PHE A 106 3.96 -18.16 0.10
CA PHE A 106 2.87 -19.08 -0.22
C PHE A 106 1.81 -19.08 0.89
N PHE A 107 0.63 -18.55 0.56
CA PHE A 107 -0.51 -18.44 1.48
C PHE A 107 -1.48 -19.62 1.27
N ALA A 108 -1.65 -20.56 2.20
CA ALA A 108 -0.93 -20.71 3.46
C ALA A 108 -0.89 -22.17 3.92
N VAL A 109 -0.10 -22.43 4.95
CA VAL A 109 0.00 -23.68 5.71
C VAL A 109 -0.67 -23.45 7.08
N PRO A 110 -1.91 -23.92 7.31
CA PRO A 110 -2.61 -23.69 8.57
C PRO A 110 -1.98 -24.48 9.72
N VAL A 111 -1.99 -23.89 10.92
CA VAL A 111 -1.45 -24.44 12.17
C VAL A 111 -2.60 -24.76 13.13
N ARG A 112 -2.60 -25.94 13.77
CA ARG A 112 -3.58 -26.31 14.80
C ARG A 112 -3.18 -25.81 16.19
N ALA A 113 -4.13 -25.79 17.12
CA ALA A 113 -3.88 -25.54 18.55
C ALA A 113 -2.75 -26.43 19.14
N SER A 114 -2.64 -27.68 18.66
CA SER A 114 -1.59 -28.63 19.03
C SER A 114 -0.22 -28.35 18.41
N GLY A 115 -0.07 -27.27 17.62
CA GLY A 115 1.14 -26.93 16.87
C GLY A 115 1.41 -27.79 15.65
N SER A 116 0.60 -28.82 15.38
CA SER A 116 0.68 -29.60 14.15
C SER A 116 0.33 -28.76 12.92
N LEU A 117 1.03 -28.99 11.81
CA LEU A 117 0.68 -28.38 10.52
C LEU A 117 -0.53 -29.14 9.92
N ASN A 118 -1.49 -28.41 9.36
CA ASN A 118 -2.68 -29.02 8.77
C ASN A 118 -2.41 -29.61 7.38
N ARG A 119 -1.78 -30.80 7.36
CA ARG A 119 -1.45 -31.54 6.13
C ARG A 119 -2.66 -31.90 5.26
N ALA A 120 -3.86 -31.96 5.86
CA ALA A 120 -5.13 -32.22 5.18
C ALA A 120 -5.81 -30.95 4.61
N SER A 121 -5.22 -29.76 4.77
CA SER A 121 -5.72 -28.53 4.16
C SER A 121 -5.34 -28.45 2.68
N SER A 122 -6.19 -27.77 1.89
CA SER A 122 -5.88 -27.48 0.47
C SER A 122 -4.64 -26.58 0.34
N GLY A 123 -4.42 -25.64 1.26
CA GLY A 123 -3.22 -24.81 1.30
C GLY A 123 -1.92 -25.59 1.49
N TYR A 124 -1.86 -26.54 2.44
CA TYR A 124 -0.68 -27.41 2.58
C TYR A 124 -0.49 -28.31 1.37
N ARG A 125 -1.55 -28.97 0.87
CA ARG A 125 -1.49 -29.83 -0.33
C ARG A 125 -0.96 -29.08 -1.55
N ALA A 126 -1.45 -27.86 -1.77
CA ALA A 126 -0.99 -26.97 -2.84
C ALA A 126 0.48 -26.57 -2.66
N TYR A 127 0.88 -26.14 -1.45
CA TYR A 127 2.25 -25.73 -1.16
C TYR A 127 3.27 -26.87 -1.32
N VAL A 128 2.92 -28.11 -0.98
CA VAL A 128 3.79 -29.28 -1.25
C VAL A 128 3.60 -29.87 -2.66
N GLY A 129 2.67 -29.34 -3.45
CA GLY A 129 2.31 -29.82 -4.78
C GLY A 129 3.34 -29.50 -5.88
N ARG A 130 3.06 -30.03 -7.07
CA ARG A 130 3.88 -29.85 -8.28
C ARG A 130 3.90 -28.38 -8.76
N ASP A 131 2.77 -27.70 -8.67
CA ASP A 131 2.57 -26.36 -9.24
C ASP A 131 3.31 -25.31 -8.38
N ALA A 132 3.28 -25.49 -7.04
CA ALA A 132 4.12 -24.72 -6.11
C ALA A 132 5.61 -24.99 -6.35
N ARG A 133 6.01 -26.25 -6.56
CA ARG A 133 7.41 -26.62 -6.88
C ARG A 133 7.90 -25.96 -8.18
N ALA A 134 7.07 -25.89 -9.22
CA ALA A 134 7.41 -25.18 -10.45
C ALA A 134 7.63 -23.68 -10.21
N VAL A 135 6.76 -23.04 -9.43
CA VAL A 135 6.93 -21.64 -9.01
C VAL A 135 8.20 -21.46 -8.17
N THR A 136 8.51 -22.38 -7.24
CA THR A 136 9.73 -22.36 -6.44
C THR A 136 10.98 -22.41 -7.31
N ASN A 137 11.07 -23.37 -8.24
CA ASN A 137 12.22 -23.49 -9.15
C ASN A 137 12.39 -22.26 -10.03
N ALA A 138 11.31 -21.72 -10.58
CA ALA A 138 11.35 -20.53 -11.42
C ALA A 138 11.72 -19.25 -10.64
N ALA A 139 11.37 -19.17 -9.34
CA ALA A 139 11.84 -18.13 -8.42
C ALA A 139 13.33 -18.27 -8.09
N HIS A 140 13.73 -19.47 -7.66
CA HIS A 140 15.08 -19.81 -7.24
C HIS A 140 16.11 -19.60 -8.36
N ALA A 141 15.80 -20.02 -9.59
CA ALA A 141 16.63 -19.78 -10.78
C ALA A 141 16.83 -18.29 -11.12
N ARG A 142 16.03 -17.39 -10.52
CA ARG A 142 16.06 -15.94 -10.73
C ARG A 142 16.46 -15.16 -9.47
N GLY A 143 16.94 -15.85 -8.43
CA GLY A 143 17.39 -15.22 -7.19
C GLY A 143 16.26 -14.70 -6.29
N VAL A 144 15.01 -15.03 -6.58
CA VAL A 144 13.81 -14.65 -5.79
C VAL A 144 13.64 -15.63 -4.63
N ARG A 145 13.36 -15.10 -3.43
CA ARG A 145 13.13 -15.91 -2.22
C ARG A 145 11.76 -16.58 -2.23
N VAL A 146 11.65 -17.76 -1.61
CA VAL A 146 10.36 -18.45 -1.43
C VAL A 146 10.16 -18.90 0.01
N VAL A 147 9.02 -18.56 0.61
CA VAL A 147 8.69 -18.92 2.00
C VAL A 147 7.24 -19.45 2.14
N PRO A 148 6.97 -20.40 3.06
CA PRO A 148 5.61 -20.71 3.48
C PRO A 148 5.08 -19.65 4.45
N THR A 149 3.80 -19.27 4.31
CA THR A 149 3.04 -18.62 5.38
C THR A 149 2.44 -19.67 6.30
N PHE A 150 2.90 -19.68 7.56
CA PHE A 150 2.26 -20.43 8.62
C PHE A 150 1.11 -19.61 9.20
N GLN A 151 -0.12 -20.11 9.00
CA GLN A 151 -1.35 -19.38 9.31
C GLN A 151 -2.03 -19.92 10.57
N LEU A 152 -2.47 -19.04 11.46
CA LEU A 152 -3.38 -19.41 12.55
C LEU A 152 -4.45 -18.32 12.69
N PHE A 153 -5.57 -18.50 11.98
CA PHE A 153 -6.72 -17.60 12.05
C PHE A 153 -7.76 -18.16 13.03
N ASP A 154 -8.25 -17.31 13.94
CA ASP A 154 -9.12 -17.69 15.04
C ASP A 154 -10.25 -16.67 15.26
N ARG A 155 -11.32 -17.06 15.96
CA ARG A 155 -12.54 -16.24 16.14
C ARG A 155 -13.07 -16.36 17.58
N GLY A 156 -13.96 -15.44 17.97
CA GLY A 156 -14.63 -15.47 19.27
C GLY A 156 -13.66 -15.46 20.46
N ARG A 157 -13.65 -16.55 21.26
CA ARG A 157 -12.82 -16.68 22.47
C ARG A 157 -11.31 -16.89 22.19
N LEU A 158 -10.93 -17.11 20.93
CA LEU A 158 -9.56 -17.38 20.47
C LEU A 158 -8.95 -18.67 21.05
N ALA A 159 -9.73 -19.76 21.02
CA ALA A 159 -9.35 -21.02 21.66
C ALA A 159 -8.13 -21.70 21.00
N THR A 160 -8.02 -21.62 19.67
CA THR A 160 -6.92 -22.21 18.89
C THR A 160 -5.61 -21.49 19.18
N LEU A 161 -5.63 -20.16 19.14
CA LEU A 161 -4.49 -19.30 19.39
C LEU A 161 -4.05 -19.36 20.86
N ARG A 162 -4.99 -19.40 21.81
CA ARG A 162 -4.68 -19.58 23.25
C ARG A 162 -4.08 -20.94 23.55
N GLY A 163 -4.65 -22.03 23.03
CA GLY A 163 -4.10 -23.38 23.21
C GLY A 163 -2.67 -23.49 22.68
N PHE A 164 -2.43 -22.94 21.49
CA PHE A 164 -1.08 -22.90 20.91
C PHE A 164 -0.10 -22.02 21.71
N LEU A 165 -0.48 -20.80 22.05
CA LEU A 165 0.41 -19.86 22.74
C LEU A 165 0.63 -20.19 24.23
N GLY A 166 -0.29 -20.92 24.86
CA GLY A 166 -0.11 -21.45 26.21
C GLY A 166 0.81 -22.68 26.28
N SER A 167 0.76 -23.57 25.28
CA SER A 167 1.51 -24.83 25.31
C SER A 167 2.92 -24.72 24.71
N ARG A 168 3.95 -24.90 25.55
CA ARG A 168 5.35 -25.04 25.09
C ARG A 168 5.55 -26.29 24.23
N ALA A 169 4.84 -27.39 24.53
CA ALA A 169 4.88 -28.62 23.74
C ALA A 169 4.30 -28.42 22.33
N ALA A 170 3.18 -27.70 22.21
CA ALA A 170 2.61 -27.32 20.91
C ALA A 170 3.60 -26.45 20.10
N GLN A 171 4.23 -25.46 20.74
CA GLN A 171 5.22 -24.60 20.08
C GLN A 171 6.47 -25.37 19.65
N ALA A 172 6.99 -26.29 20.47
CA ALA A 172 8.11 -27.14 20.11
C ALA A 172 7.76 -28.09 18.93
N ARG A 173 6.53 -28.62 18.92
CA ARG A 173 6.00 -29.40 17.79
C ARG A 173 5.90 -28.57 16.51
N PHE A 174 5.36 -27.35 16.58
CA PHE A 174 5.31 -26.44 15.44
C PHE A 174 6.71 -26.13 14.92
N ILE A 175 7.65 -25.75 15.79
CA ILE A 175 9.03 -25.42 15.38
C ILE A 175 9.64 -26.63 14.65
N ARG A 176 9.51 -27.85 15.18
CA ARG A 176 10.00 -29.08 14.52
C ARG A 176 9.33 -29.33 13.15
N GLU A 177 8.00 -29.28 13.07
CA GLU A 177 7.28 -29.52 11.80
C GLU A 177 7.52 -28.41 10.76
N ALA A 178 7.66 -27.15 11.19
CA ALA A 178 7.95 -26.00 10.34
C ALA A 178 9.37 -26.05 9.78
N LEU A 179 10.39 -26.32 10.61
CA LEU A 179 11.79 -26.43 10.16
C LEU A 179 11.97 -27.63 9.22
N ALA A 180 11.29 -28.76 9.47
CA ALA A 180 11.28 -29.89 8.55
C ALA A 180 10.60 -29.56 7.20
N LEU A 181 9.54 -28.74 7.19
CA LEU A 181 8.90 -28.28 5.96
C LEU A 181 9.79 -27.29 5.18
N ILE A 182 10.50 -26.39 5.88
CA ILE A 182 11.44 -25.43 5.28
C ILE A 182 12.61 -26.17 4.63
N ALA A 183 13.23 -27.14 5.33
CA ALA A 183 14.27 -28.01 4.77
C ALA A 183 13.75 -28.78 3.54
N ARG A 184 12.63 -29.49 3.69
CA ARG A 184 12.02 -30.27 2.60
C ARG A 184 11.73 -29.39 1.37
N ARG A 185 11.27 -28.16 1.53
CA ARG A 185 10.91 -27.29 0.38
C ARG A 185 12.01 -26.29 -0.01
N ALA A 186 13.21 -26.45 0.54
CA ALA A 186 14.38 -25.58 0.35
C ALA A 186 14.06 -24.07 0.47
N ALA A 187 13.15 -23.72 1.38
CA ALA A 187 12.59 -22.37 1.48
C ALA A 187 13.56 -21.39 2.17
N ASP A 188 13.58 -20.13 1.72
CA ASP A 188 14.40 -19.03 2.26
C ASP A 188 13.93 -18.52 3.64
N GLY A 189 13.32 -19.36 4.48
CA GLY A 189 12.76 -18.99 5.77
C GLY A 189 11.25 -19.14 5.86
N ALA A 190 10.58 -18.17 6.49
CA ALA A 190 9.18 -18.30 6.89
C ALA A 190 8.43 -16.97 6.98
N ASN A 191 7.12 -17.07 6.80
CA ASN A 191 6.15 -16.03 7.12
C ASN A 191 5.20 -16.55 8.22
N ILE A 192 4.89 -15.71 9.22
CA ILE A 192 3.88 -16.01 10.26
C ILE A 192 2.70 -15.07 10.08
N ASP A 193 1.50 -15.62 9.94
CA ASP A 193 0.25 -14.85 9.82
C ASP A 193 -0.80 -15.40 10.80
N PHE A 194 -0.79 -14.87 12.02
CA PHE A 194 -1.58 -15.34 13.15
C PHE A 194 -2.55 -14.23 13.54
N GLU A 195 -3.85 -14.45 13.38
CA GLU A 195 -4.87 -13.39 13.52
C GLU A 195 -6.11 -13.83 14.32
N PRO A 196 -6.69 -12.94 15.15
CA PRO A 196 -6.13 -11.67 15.63
C PRO A 196 -5.15 -11.88 16.80
N VAL A 197 -4.11 -11.04 16.92
CA VAL A 197 -3.28 -10.97 18.15
C VAL A 197 -3.78 -9.82 19.06
N PRO A 198 -4.65 -10.08 20.06
CA PRO A 198 -5.05 -9.06 21.03
C PRO A 198 -3.90 -8.69 21.97
N ARG A 199 -3.99 -7.53 22.62
CA ARG A 199 -3.01 -7.02 23.60
C ARG A 199 -2.65 -8.05 24.68
N SER A 200 -3.63 -8.84 25.15
CA SER A 200 -3.43 -9.89 26.16
C SER A 200 -2.64 -11.11 25.67
N LEU A 201 -2.47 -11.29 24.36
CA LEU A 201 -1.64 -12.36 23.77
C LEU A 201 -0.34 -11.83 23.14
N THR A 202 -0.09 -10.51 23.17
CA THR A 202 1.15 -9.90 22.65
C THR A 202 2.42 -10.51 23.24
N ARG A 203 2.52 -10.63 24.57
CA ARG A 203 3.72 -11.21 25.23
C ARG A 203 3.97 -12.67 24.84
N PRO A 204 3.03 -13.62 24.97
CA PRO A 204 3.28 -15.01 24.58
C PRO A 204 3.47 -15.20 23.07
N PHE A 205 2.79 -14.42 22.21
CA PHE A 205 3.01 -14.44 20.77
C PHE A 205 4.44 -14.04 20.40
N VAL A 206 4.92 -12.89 20.87
CA VAL A 206 6.31 -12.45 20.59
C VAL A 206 7.33 -13.42 21.17
N ALA A 207 7.08 -14.00 22.34
CA ALA A 207 7.94 -15.02 22.93
C ALA A 207 8.00 -16.31 22.08
N PHE A 208 6.89 -16.70 21.46
CA PHE A 208 6.84 -17.78 20.47
C PHE A 208 7.62 -17.43 19.20
N VAL A 209 7.36 -16.26 18.60
CA VAL A 209 8.06 -15.78 17.39
C VAL A 209 9.58 -15.75 17.62
N GLY A 210 10.04 -15.26 18.77
CA GLY A 210 11.46 -15.25 19.14
C GLY A 210 12.08 -16.65 19.30
N ARG A 211 11.32 -17.65 19.77
CA ARG A 211 11.77 -19.05 19.81
C ARG A 211 11.89 -19.64 18.41
N PHE A 212 10.87 -19.45 17.58
CA PHE A 212 10.85 -19.95 16.21
C PHE A 212 11.96 -19.31 15.36
N GLY A 213 12.11 -17.99 15.42
CA GLY A 213 13.18 -17.26 14.73
C GLY A 213 14.57 -17.76 15.14
N LYS A 214 14.88 -17.85 16.44
CA LYS A 214 16.19 -18.37 16.89
C LYS A 214 16.47 -19.76 16.34
N ALA A 215 15.50 -20.67 16.39
CA ALA A 215 15.65 -22.03 15.87
C ALA A 215 15.78 -22.07 14.32
N MET A 216 15.09 -21.17 13.62
CA MET A 216 15.15 -21.08 12.16
C MET A 216 16.48 -20.52 11.66
N HIS A 217 16.95 -19.38 12.17
CA HIS A 217 18.24 -18.80 11.76
C HIS A 217 19.43 -19.69 12.17
N ALA A 218 19.33 -20.43 13.28
CA ALA A 218 20.36 -21.40 13.68
C ALA A 218 20.47 -22.58 12.69
N ARG A 219 19.34 -23.07 12.16
CA ARG A 219 19.30 -24.15 11.16
C ARG A 219 19.56 -23.66 9.73
N PHE A 220 19.20 -22.41 9.44
CA PHE A 220 19.24 -21.81 8.12
C PHE A 220 19.78 -20.37 8.20
N PRO A 221 21.11 -20.14 8.28
CA PRO A 221 21.67 -18.80 8.53
C PRO A 221 21.32 -17.71 7.51
N ARG A 222 20.82 -18.08 6.31
CA ARG A 222 20.37 -17.16 5.26
C ARG A 222 18.83 -16.98 5.20
N SER A 223 18.08 -17.57 6.13
CA SER A 223 16.62 -17.49 6.15
C SER A 223 16.09 -16.14 6.61
N GLN A 224 14.96 -15.70 6.05
CA GLN A 224 14.22 -14.51 6.44
C GLN A 224 12.97 -14.89 7.26
N LEU A 225 12.77 -14.26 8.42
CA LEU A 225 11.53 -14.30 9.19
C LEU A 225 10.71 -13.02 8.97
N VAL A 226 9.52 -13.18 8.41
CA VAL A 226 8.53 -12.11 8.26
C VAL A 226 7.29 -12.43 9.08
N VAL A 227 6.70 -11.41 9.71
CA VAL A 227 5.43 -11.55 10.44
C VAL A 227 4.42 -10.56 9.89
N ALA A 228 3.24 -11.03 9.54
CA ALA A 228 2.11 -10.19 9.15
C ALA A 228 1.50 -9.53 10.38
N THR A 229 1.13 -8.26 10.27
CA THR A 229 0.42 -7.53 11.33
C THR A 229 -0.64 -6.60 10.74
N PRO A 230 -1.83 -6.49 11.37
CA PRO A 230 -2.90 -5.61 10.92
C PRO A 230 -2.50 -4.13 11.02
N ALA A 231 -3.09 -3.26 10.19
CA ALA A 231 -2.88 -1.81 10.22
C ALA A 231 -2.90 -1.22 11.65
N LEU A 232 -3.87 -1.65 12.47
CA LEU A 232 -4.07 -1.17 13.83
C LEU A 232 -3.46 -2.06 14.93
N ALA A 233 -2.33 -2.73 14.66
CA ALA A 233 -1.55 -3.42 15.69
C ALA A 233 -1.23 -2.50 16.89
N SER A 234 -1.13 -3.07 18.10
CA SER A 234 -0.77 -2.31 19.29
C SER A 234 0.70 -1.89 19.26
N ARG A 235 1.01 -0.68 19.74
CA ARG A 235 2.39 -0.17 19.87
C ARG A 235 3.31 -1.18 20.56
N ASP A 236 2.87 -1.73 21.70
CA ASP A 236 3.59 -2.77 22.45
C ASP A 236 3.82 -4.08 21.66
N LEU A 237 2.93 -4.45 20.72
CA LEU A 237 3.18 -5.57 19.82
C LEU A 237 4.27 -5.22 18.79
N ILE A 238 4.14 -4.09 18.09
CA ILE A 238 5.08 -3.66 17.04
C ILE A 238 6.50 -3.56 17.63
N ARG A 239 6.64 -2.83 18.73
CA ARG A 239 7.89 -2.58 19.47
C ARG A 239 8.56 -3.85 19.98
N ARG A 240 7.79 -4.81 20.50
CA ARG A 240 8.33 -6.10 20.98
C ARG A 240 8.65 -7.07 19.84
N LEU A 241 7.91 -7.00 18.74
CA LEU A 241 8.07 -7.86 17.56
C LEU A 241 9.31 -7.47 16.75
N GLY A 242 9.59 -6.18 16.59
CA GLY A 242 10.72 -5.66 15.80
C GLY A 242 12.08 -6.34 16.08
N PRO A 243 12.51 -6.50 17.34
CA PRO A 243 13.75 -7.21 17.69
C PRO A 243 13.74 -8.73 17.47
N ARG A 244 12.63 -9.33 16.99
CA ARG A 244 12.46 -10.80 16.84
C ARG A 244 12.26 -11.27 15.39
N VAL A 245 12.27 -10.35 14.43
CA VAL A 245 11.96 -10.61 13.01
C VAL A 245 12.89 -9.81 12.09
N ASP A 246 13.09 -10.25 10.85
CA ASP A 246 13.77 -9.43 9.83
C ASP A 246 12.86 -8.32 9.33
N ARG A 247 11.57 -8.65 9.15
CA ARG A 247 10.54 -7.76 8.61
C ARG A 247 9.21 -7.93 9.31
N ILE A 248 8.46 -6.83 9.36
CA ILE A 248 7.03 -6.81 9.67
C ILE A 248 6.30 -6.43 8.38
N PHE A 249 5.42 -7.30 7.90
CA PHE A 249 4.51 -7.01 6.80
C PHE A 249 3.29 -6.30 7.38
N VAL A 250 3.18 -4.99 7.11
CA VAL A 250 2.06 -4.18 7.60
C VAL A 250 0.92 -4.30 6.62
N MET A 251 -0.17 -4.96 7.04
CA MET A 251 -1.42 -5.05 6.29
C MET A 251 -2.17 -3.73 6.37
N ALA A 252 -1.66 -2.72 5.63
CA ALA A 252 -2.18 -1.36 5.57
C ALA A 252 -3.40 -1.27 4.63
N TYR A 253 -4.40 -2.11 4.89
CA TYR A 253 -5.63 -2.27 4.12
C TYR A 253 -6.77 -2.74 5.04
N ASP A 254 -7.96 -3.01 4.46
CA ASP A 254 -9.20 -3.38 5.15
C ASP A 254 -9.72 -2.34 6.16
N TYR A 255 -9.39 -1.06 5.99
CA TYR A 255 -10.01 0.04 6.74
C TYR A 255 -11.52 0.13 6.44
N HIS A 256 -11.90 -0.07 5.17
CA HIS A 256 -13.24 -0.50 4.78
C HIS A 256 -13.15 -1.94 4.26
N ARG A 257 -14.02 -2.81 4.78
CA ARG A 257 -13.95 -4.27 4.58
C ARG A 257 -15.33 -4.91 4.52
N SER A 258 -15.37 -6.23 4.34
CA SER A 258 -16.60 -7.03 4.28
C SER A 258 -17.57 -6.82 5.45
N ALA A 259 -17.05 -6.53 6.65
CA ALA A 259 -17.83 -6.27 7.87
C ALA A 259 -18.18 -4.78 8.10
N SER A 260 -17.80 -3.86 7.22
CA SER A 260 -18.12 -2.43 7.35
C SER A 260 -19.60 -2.15 7.07
N ARG A 261 -20.23 -1.28 7.88
CA ARG A 261 -21.65 -0.86 7.73
C ARG A 261 -21.87 0.19 6.62
N THR A 262 -20.78 0.76 6.12
CA THR A 262 -20.73 1.68 4.98
C THR A 262 -19.70 1.17 3.97
N PRO A 263 -19.92 1.36 2.65
CA PRO A 263 -18.87 1.18 1.66
C PRO A 263 -17.76 2.22 1.87
N GLY A 264 -16.60 2.01 1.26
CA GLY A 264 -15.51 2.99 1.29
C GLY A 264 -14.17 2.41 0.80
N PRO A 265 -13.12 3.25 0.74
CA PRO A 265 -11.81 2.84 0.23
C PRO A 265 -11.15 1.80 1.13
N VAL A 266 -10.67 0.71 0.53
CA VAL A 266 -10.02 -0.42 1.23
C VAL A 266 -8.67 -0.02 1.83
N ALA A 267 -7.95 0.90 1.19
CA ALA A 267 -6.66 1.43 1.64
C ALA A 267 -6.48 2.92 1.27
N PRO A 268 -7.18 3.85 1.93
CA PRO A 268 -6.99 5.28 1.67
C PRO A 268 -5.56 5.70 2.03
N LEU A 269 -4.87 6.37 1.11
CA LEU A 269 -3.51 6.86 1.30
C LEU A 269 -3.47 8.17 2.08
N TRP A 270 -4.48 9.04 1.92
CA TRP A 270 -4.67 10.28 2.66
C TRP A 270 -6.15 10.70 2.64
N ARG A 271 -6.53 11.73 3.43
CA ARG A 271 -7.89 12.33 3.48
C ARG A 271 -9.02 11.36 3.87
N ALA A 272 -8.73 10.38 4.72
CA ALA A 272 -9.71 9.60 5.46
C ALA A 272 -9.46 9.77 6.98
N SER A 273 -10.38 9.27 7.83
CA SER A 273 -10.23 9.29 9.30
C SER A 273 -9.09 8.41 9.83
N LEU A 274 -8.60 7.49 8.99
CA LEU A 274 -7.43 6.66 9.22
C LEU A 274 -6.88 6.22 7.86
N THR A 275 -5.58 6.33 7.66
CA THR A 275 -4.93 6.17 6.35
C THR A 275 -3.70 5.27 6.42
N VAL A 276 -3.20 4.89 5.23
CA VAL A 276 -1.93 4.19 5.07
C VAL A 276 -0.76 5.01 5.59
N THR A 277 -0.76 6.34 5.44
CA THR A 277 0.31 7.18 5.98
C THR A 277 0.32 7.22 7.51
N ASP A 278 -0.84 7.30 8.16
CA ASP A 278 -0.93 7.30 9.64
C ASP A 278 -0.50 5.93 10.19
N THR A 279 -0.91 4.86 9.52
CA THR A 279 -0.50 3.49 9.82
C THR A 279 1.00 3.32 9.70
N ILE A 280 1.64 3.73 8.60
CA ILE A 280 3.09 3.62 8.45
C ILE A 280 3.84 4.50 9.47
N GLN A 281 3.37 5.74 9.70
CA GLN A 281 3.93 6.64 10.71
C GLN A 281 3.94 6.00 12.10
N ARG A 282 2.82 5.39 12.51
CA ARG A 282 2.69 4.63 13.77
C ARG A 282 3.69 3.49 13.91
N TYR A 283 4.03 2.78 12.83
CA TYR A 283 5.03 1.71 12.89
C TYR A 283 6.46 2.27 12.97
N LEU A 284 6.75 3.38 12.28
CA LEU A 284 8.06 4.04 12.30
C LEU A 284 8.43 4.64 13.67
N GLU A 285 7.45 4.90 14.52
CA GLU A 285 7.64 5.32 15.92
C GLU A 285 8.06 4.16 16.85
N GLU A 286 7.88 2.91 16.43
CA GLU A 286 8.13 1.72 17.26
C GLU A 286 9.28 0.84 16.71
N VAL A 287 9.56 0.89 15.41
CA VAL A 287 10.60 0.10 14.72
C VAL A 287 11.28 0.87 13.58
N PRO A 288 12.56 0.59 13.26
CA PRO A 288 13.25 1.22 12.12
C PRO A 288 12.57 0.93 10.77
N ALA A 289 12.58 1.91 9.87
CA ALA A 289 11.99 1.80 8.52
C ALA A 289 12.45 0.56 7.74
N ALA A 290 13.72 0.18 7.87
CA ALA A 290 14.30 -1.01 7.24
C ALA A 290 13.71 -2.36 7.73
N LYS A 291 12.83 -2.37 8.74
CA LYS A 291 12.03 -3.54 9.14
C LYS A 291 10.60 -3.53 8.60
N VAL A 292 10.11 -2.43 8.04
CA VAL A 292 8.71 -2.27 7.64
C VAL A 292 8.54 -2.58 6.14
N ILE A 293 7.62 -3.49 5.82
CA ILE A 293 7.10 -3.71 4.46
C ILE A 293 5.68 -3.13 4.40
N LEU A 294 5.42 -2.18 3.49
CA LEU A 294 4.08 -1.62 3.28
C LEU A 294 3.25 -2.56 2.39
N GLY A 295 2.31 -3.29 2.98
CA GLY A 295 1.34 -4.11 2.23
C GLY A 295 0.32 -3.26 1.47
N VAL A 296 0.13 -3.56 0.20
CA VAL A 296 -0.81 -2.88 -0.72
C VAL A 296 -1.82 -3.91 -1.26
N PRO A 297 -3.13 -3.62 -1.22
CA PRO A 297 -4.16 -4.52 -1.72
C PRO A 297 -4.31 -4.40 -3.25
N PHE A 298 -4.30 -5.50 -3.99
CA PHE A 298 -4.66 -5.53 -5.42
C PHE A 298 -6.14 -5.94 -5.60
N TYR A 299 -6.99 -5.50 -4.67
CA TYR A 299 -8.40 -5.88 -4.59
C TYR A 299 -9.30 -4.70 -4.16
N GLY A 300 -10.57 -5.00 -4.03
CA GLY A 300 -11.65 -4.13 -3.58
C GLY A 300 -12.78 -4.96 -2.97
N TYR A 301 -13.89 -4.31 -2.63
CA TYR A 301 -15.14 -5.00 -2.29
C TYR A 301 -16.32 -4.40 -3.06
N SER A 302 -17.32 -5.24 -3.33
CA SER A 302 -18.65 -4.85 -3.80
C SER A 302 -19.65 -4.99 -2.66
N TRP A 303 -20.18 -3.87 -2.16
CA TRP A 303 -21.24 -3.84 -1.16
C TRP A 303 -22.61 -3.65 -1.83
N PRO A 304 -23.67 -4.35 -1.38
CA PRO A 304 -25.04 -4.00 -1.72
C PRO A 304 -25.43 -2.79 -0.85
N VAL A 305 -25.92 -1.73 -1.48
CA VAL A 305 -26.10 -0.43 -0.80
C VAL A 305 -27.49 0.16 -0.98
N GLU A 306 -27.90 0.93 0.02
CA GLU A 306 -29.05 1.83 -0.05
C GLU A 306 -28.67 3.24 0.42
N ARG A 307 -29.34 4.24 -0.15
CA ARG A 307 -29.18 5.65 0.23
C ARG A 307 -30.19 5.97 1.32
N ARG A 308 -29.74 6.44 2.49
CA ARG A 308 -30.57 7.01 3.54
C ARG A 308 -30.20 8.49 3.72
N GLY A 309 -31.02 9.37 3.14
CA GLY A 309 -30.79 10.81 3.10
C GLY A 309 -29.49 11.17 2.36
N ARG A 310 -28.52 11.75 3.08
CA ARG A 310 -27.17 12.05 2.56
C ARG A 310 -26.16 10.90 2.75
N THR A 311 -26.54 9.81 3.44
CA THR A 311 -25.65 8.68 3.74
C THR A 311 -25.89 7.47 2.83
N VAL A 312 -24.85 6.66 2.62
CA VAL A 312 -24.92 5.36 1.93
C VAL A 312 -24.62 4.29 2.96
N ARG A 313 -25.47 3.25 3.05
CA ARG A 313 -25.33 2.15 4.01
C ARG A 313 -25.40 0.81 3.32
N VAL A 314 -24.72 -0.18 3.89
CA VAL A 314 -24.73 -1.58 3.42
C VAL A 314 -26.04 -2.24 3.82
N ARG A 315 -26.68 -2.96 2.88
CA ARG A 315 -27.99 -3.59 3.10
C ARG A 315 -27.89 -4.92 3.85
N SER A 316 -28.92 -5.25 4.61
CA SER A 316 -29.07 -6.52 5.33
C SER A 316 -30.52 -7.06 5.21
N PRO A 317 -30.75 -8.37 5.42
CA PRO A 317 -29.77 -9.43 5.62
C PRO A 317 -29.00 -9.78 4.34
N ALA A 318 -27.81 -10.37 4.48
CA ALA A 318 -26.94 -10.71 3.35
C ALA A 318 -27.61 -11.65 2.33
N ALA A 319 -28.43 -12.60 2.80
CA ALA A 319 -29.16 -13.55 1.97
C ALA A 319 -30.19 -12.91 1.02
N ARG A 320 -30.73 -11.72 1.36
CA ARG A 320 -31.67 -10.99 0.50
C ARG A 320 -30.98 -10.12 -0.56
N TRP A 321 -29.79 -9.61 -0.25
CA TRP A 321 -29.12 -8.57 -1.05
C TRP A 321 -27.75 -9.01 -1.62
N GLY A 322 -27.44 -10.31 -1.62
CA GLY A 322 -26.25 -10.86 -2.28
C GLY A 322 -24.92 -10.57 -1.60
N GLY A 323 -24.93 -10.39 -0.28
CA GLY A 323 -23.76 -10.25 0.61
C GLY A 323 -22.73 -9.17 0.23
N VAL A 324 -21.66 -9.01 1.03
CA VAL A 324 -20.47 -8.25 0.61
C VAL A 324 -19.42 -9.24 0.11
N HIS A 325 -18.89 -9.03 -1.09
CA HIS A 325 -17.87 -9.91 -1.67
C HIS A 325 -16.64 -9.12 -2.12
N GLY A 326 -15.47 -9.79 -2.10
CA GLY A 326 -14.22 -9.21 -2.59
C GLY A 326 -14.16 -9.24 -4.12
N VAL A 327 -13.52 -8.23 -4.71
CA VAL A 327 -13.26 -8.13 -6.16
C VAL A 327 -11.77 -7.91 -6.40
N THR A 328 -11.19 -8.53 -7.43
CA THR A 328 -9.77 -8.34 -7.77
C THR A 328 -9.59 -7.16 -8.72
N TYR A 329 -8.44 -6.46 -8.67
CA TYR A 329 -8.14 -5.32 -9.56
C TYR A 329 -8.34 -5.68 -11.04
N GLY A 330 -7.82 -6.84 -11.47
CA GLY A 330 -8.01 -7.33 -12.83
C GLY A 330 -9.47 -7.65 -13.16
N GLY A 331 -10.19 -8.31 -12.23
CA GLY A 331 -11.61 -8.62 -12.41
C GLY A 331 -12.49 -7.37 -12.52
N VAL A 332 -12.19 -6.31 -11.75
CA VAL A 332 -12.86 -5.01 -11.88
C VAL A 332 -12.60 -4.36 -13.23
N LEU A 333 -11.35 -4.40 -13.73
CA LEU A 333 -11.03 -3.77 -15.00
C LEU A 333 -11.56 -4.54 -16.22
N HIS A 334 -11.65 -5.87 -16.16
CA HIS A 334 -12.37 -6.65 -17.18
C HIS A 334 -13.86 -6.29 -17.17
N TRP A 335 -14.51 -6.34 -16.01
CA TRP A 335 -15.93 -5.98 -15.88
C TRP A 335 -16.23 -4.56 -16.36
N LEU A 336 -15.35 -3.58 -16.09
CA LEU A 336 -15.51 -2.20 -16.57
C LEU A 336 -15.28 -2.05 -18.09
N ALA A 337 -14.49 -2.93 -18.71
CA ALA A 337 -14.38 -2.97 -20.18
C ALA A 337 -15.67 -3.50 -20.82
N ASP A 338 -16.30 -4.49 -20.20
CA ASP A 338 -17.60 -5.04 -20.62
C ASP A 338 -18.78 -4.07 -20.36
N HIS A 339 -18.60 -3.06 -19.50
CA HIS A 339 -19.63 -2.12 -19.08
C HIS A 339 -19.21 -0.63 -19.28
N PRO A 340 -18.92 -0.19 -20.52
CA PRO A 340 -18.30 1.12 -20.80
C PRO A 340 -19.18 2.35 -20.44
N SER A 341 -20.48 2.15 -20.20
CA SER A 341 -21.40 3.19 -19.72
C SER A 341 -21.27 3.49 -18.21
N VAL A 342 -20.56 2.65 -17.45
CA VAL A 342 -20.45 2.77 -15.99
C VAL A 342 -19.45 3.86 -15.60
N ARG A 343 -19.95 4.92 -14.97
CA ARG A 343 -19.13 6.05 -14.51
C ARG A 343 -18.27 5.63 -13.31
N VAL A 344 -16.95 5.57 -13.52
CA VAL A 344 -15.96 5.42 -12.45
C VAL A 344 -15.65 6.78 -11.83
N HIS A 345 -15.93 6.91 -10.55
CA HIS A 345 -15.54 8.03 -9.70
C HIS A 345 -14.13 7.79 -9.14
N ARG A 346 -13.34 8.86 -9.01
CA ARG A 346 -11.97 8.80 -8.45
C ARG A 346 -11.88 9.72 -7.24
N GLU A 347 -11.36 9.20 -6.15
CA GLU A 347 -11.17 9.93 -4.91
C GLU A 347 -9.68 10.17 -4.68
N ALA A 348 -9.28 11.45 -4.60
CA ALA A 348 -7.89 11.84 -4.43
C ALA A 348 -7.36 11.38 -3.04
N GLY A 349 -6.75 10.20 -3.01
CA GLY A 349 -6.29 9.51 -1.80
C GLY A 349 -7.11 8.28 -1.44
N GLY A 350 -8.39 8.20 -1.85
CA GLY A 350 -9.26 7.05 -1.60
C GLY A 350 -9.08 5.91 -2.61
N GLY A 351 -8.92 6.24 -3.89
CA GLY A 351 -8.83 5.27 -4.99
C GLY A 351 -9.89 5.52 -6.05
N ALA A 352 -10.61 4.47 -6.45
CA ALA A 352 -11.74 4.60 -7.35
C ALA A 352 -12.93 3.75 -6.90
N TRP A 353 -14.13 4.23 -7.24
CA TRP A 353 -15.37 3.49 -7.05
C TRP A 353 -16.37 3.70 -8.19
N PHE A 354 -17.33 2.80 -8.30
CA PHE A 354 -18.49 2.93 -9.19
C PHE A 354 -19.72 2.26 -8.57
N ARG A 355 -20.88 2.44 -9.20
CA ARG A 355 -22.11 1.74 -8.85
C ARG A 355 -22.72 1.05 -10.05
N TYR A 356 -23.42 -0.06 -9.80
CA TYR A 356 -24.21 -0.76 -10.79
C TYR A 356 -25.45 -1.40 -10.15
N TRP A 357 -26.45 -1.75 -10.97
CA TRP A 357 -27.63 -2.47 -10.50
C TRP A 357 -27.40 -3.98 -10.63
N ASP A 358 -27.38 -4.68 -9.50
CA ASP A 358 -27.38 -6.13 -9.43
C ASP A 358 -28.80 -6.63 -9.68
N ARG A 359 -29.03 -7.19 -10.87
CA ARG A 359 -30.32 -7.75 -11.29
C ARG A 359 -30.72 -8.98 -10.46
N ALA A 360 -29.76 -9.82 -10.08
CA ALA A 360 -30.03 -11.07 -9.37
C ALA A 360 -30.53 -10.82 -7.94
N HIS A 361 -29.90 -9.88 -7.23
CA HIS A 361 -30.28 -9.52 -5.86
C HIS A 361 -31.14 -8.25 -5.76
N ARG A 362 -31.62 -7.74 -6.92
CA ARG A 362 -32.49 -6.54 -7.06
C ARG A 362 -32.02 -5.38 -6.17
N THR A 363 -30.74 -5.03 -6.26
CA THR A 363 -30.12 -4.01 -5.42
C THR A 363 -29.09 -3.18 -6.16
N LEU A 364 -28.96 -1.90 -5.76
CA LEU A 364 -27.79 -1.10 -6.12
C LEU A 364 -26.58 -1.69 -5.40
N ARG A 365 -25.44 -1.76 -6.09
CA ARG A 365 -24.14 -2.11 -5.51
C ARG A 365 -23.14 -0.99 -5.71
N GLU A 366 -22.22 -0.86 -4.77
CA GLU A 366 -21.10 0.07 -4.81
C GLU A 366 -19.79 -0.72 -4.67
N VAL A 367 -18.87 -0.47 -5.59
CA VAL A 367 -17.57 -1.16 -5.68
C VAL A 367 -16.47 -0.15 -5.42
N HIS A 368 -15.68 -0.31 -4.37
CA HIS A 368 -14.41 0.43 -4.18
C HIS A 368 -13.24 -0.50 -4.45
N PHE A 369 -12.21 -0.03 -5.14
CA PHE A 369 -11.05 -0.84 -5.53
C PHE A 369 -9.75 -0.04 -5.59
N GLU A 370 -8.62 -0.72 -5.36
CA GLU A 370 -7.29 -0.15 -5.58
C GLU A 370 -7.07 0.17 -7.06
N THR A 371 -6.40 1.29 -7.36
CA THR A 371 -6.00 1.64 -8.72
C THR A 371 -4.48 1.63 -8.86
N ALA A 372 -3.96 1.33 -10.04
CA ALA A 372 -2.52 1.35 -10.32
C ALA A 372 -1.85 2.68 -9.94
N GLY A 373 -2.52 3.82 -10.11
CA GLY A 373 -2.00 5.13 -9.71
C GLY A 373 -1.91 5.31 -8.18
N LEU A 374 -2.90 4.83 -7.42
CA LEU A 374 -2.86 4.88 -5.96
C LEU A 374 -1.88 3.86 -5.37
N ALA A 375 -1.75 2.69 -5.99
CA ALA A 375 -0.69 1.73 -5.70
C ALA A 375 0.70 2.33 -5.95
N GLN A 376 0.92 3.00 -7.09
CA GLN A 376 2.18 3.71 -7.38
C GLN A 376 2.47 4.81 -6.34
N ALA A 377 1.46 5.55 -5.89
CA ALA A 377 1.63 6.53 -4.82
C ALA A 377 2.03 5.88 -3.47
N LYS A 378 1.49 4.70 -3.14
CA LYS A 378 1.92 3.90 -1.97
C LYS A 378 3.37 3.42 -2.11
N PHE A 379 3.76 2.97 -3.30
CA PHE A 379 5.13 2.56 -3.60
C PHE A 379 6.11 3.73 -3.44
N ASN A 380 5.75 4.92 -3.93
CA ASN A 380 6.53 6.15 -3.72
C ASN A 380 6.63 6.53 -2.23
N VAL A 381 5.56 6.38 -1.44
CA VAL A 381 5.61 6.57 0.02
C VAL A 381 6.57 5.58 0.69
N ALA A 382 6.62 4.33 0.25
CA ALA A 382 7.57 3.35 0.79
C ALA A 382 9.03 3.71 0.49
N ILE A 383 9.33 4.24 -0.71
CA ILE A 383 10.65 4.80 -1.05
C ILE A 383 10.96 6.02 -0.19
N ALA A 384 10.06 7.01 -0.16
CA ALA A 384 10.27 8.30 0.52
C ALA A 384 10.39 8.16 2.06
N ARG A 385 9.74 7.16 2.66
CA ARG A 385 9.90 6.82 4.09
C ARG A 385 11.05 5.83 4.37
N GLY A 386 11.84 5.49 3.37
CA GLY A 386 13.03 4.63 3.52
C GLY A 386 12.74 3.19 3.92
N LEU A 387 11.51 2.70 3.68
CA LEU A 387 11.04 1.38 4.12
C LEU A 387 11.87 0.24 3.52
N ALA A 388 11.78 -0.97 4.10
CA ALA A 388 12.38 -2.17 3.49
C ALA A 388 11.89 -2.38 2.05
N GLY A 389 10.60 -2.09 1.83
CA GLY A 389 9.95 -2.14 0.52
C GLY A 389 8.44 -2.25 0.65
N VAL A 390 7.80 -2.93 -0.31
CA VAL A 390 6.35 -3.07 -0.39
C VAL A 390 5.90 -4.52 -0.47
N GLY A 391 4.65 -4.74 -0.08
CA GLY A 391 3.99 -6.02 -0.09
C GLY A 391 2.78 -6.02 -1.01
N ILE A 392 2.46 -7.17 -1.60
CA ILE A 392 1.32 -7.33 -2.50
C ILE A 392 0.36 -8.37 -1.91
N TRP A 393 -0.88 -7.96 -1.63
CA TRP A 393 -1.99 -8.88 -1.41
C TRP A 393 -2.99 -8.75 -2.58
N ALA A 394 -2.96 -9.60 -3.60
CA ALA A 394 -2.09 -10.76 -3.78
C ALA A 394 -1.66 -10.94 -5.24
N LEU A 395 -0.58 -11.71 -5.46
CA LEU A 395 -0.18 -12.13 -6.80
C LEU A 395 -1.34 -12.88 -7.49
N GLY A 396 -1.53 -12.65 -8.80
CA GLY A 396 -2.69 -13.16 -9.55
C GLY A 396 -3.93 -12.25 -9.51
N SER A 397 -4.03 -11.33 -8.54
CA SER A 397 -5.16 -10.38 -8.44
C SER A 397 -5.15 -9.28 -9.51
N ASP A 398 -4.06 -9.15 -10.28
CA ASP A 398 -4.05 -8.31 -11.48
C ASP A 398 -4.73 -8.98 -12.69
N ARG A 399 -5.00 -10.29 -12.65
CA ARG A 399 -5.53 -11.11 -13.76
C ARG A 399 -4.80 -10.89 -15.09
N GLY A 400 -3.50 -10.56 -15.02
CA GLY A 400 -2.67 -10.21 -16.17
C GLY A 400 -2.73 -8.74 -16.60
N VAL A 401 -3.66 -7.93 -16.09
CA VAL A 401 -3.79 -6.51 -16.46
C VAL A 401 -2.56 -5.72 -16.04
N SER A 402 -1.86 -5.17 -17.03
CA SER A 402 -0.50 -4.64 -16.90
C SER A 402 -0.35 -3.37 -16.03
N GLY A 403 -1.43 -2.79 -15.53
CA GLY A 403 -1.41 -1.54 -14.74
C GLY A 403 -0.60 -1.63 -13.44
N MET A 404 -0.85 -2.63 -12.59
CA MET A 404 -0.08 -2.83 -11.35
C MET A 404 1.39 -3.18 -11.62
N ARG A 405 1.65 -3.96 -12.69
CA ARG A 405 3.03 -4.31 -13.10
C ARG A 405 3.81 -3.08 -13.59
N ARG A 406 3.18 -2.16 -14.34
CA ARG A 406 3.78 -0.85 -14.67
C ARG A 406 4.04 0.00 -13.43
N ALA A 407 3.09 0.07 -12.49
CA ALA A 407 3.24 0.83 -11.25
C ALA A 407 4.43 0.36 -10.40
N LEU A 408 4.65 -0.96 -10.27
CA LEU A 408 5.84 -1.52 -9.61
C LEU A 408 7.13 -1.23 -10.40
N SER A 409 7.11 -1.46 -11.71
CA SER A 409 8.29 -1.31 -12.59
C SER A 409 8.85 0.11 -12.56
N ALA A 410 7.98 1.13 -12.65
CA ALA A 410 8.34 2.55 -12.64
C ALA A 410 8.92 3.06 -11.29
N VAL A 411 8.81 2.27 -10.21
CA VAL A 411 9.32 2.64 -8.88
C VAL A 411 10.52 1.78 -8.47
N TYR A 412 10.53 0.49 -8.80
CA TYR A 412 11.53 -0.45 -8.27
C TYR A 412 12.56 -0.96 -9.29
N LEU A 413 12.24 -1.00 -10.58
CA LEU A 413 13.17 -1.42 -11.65
C LEU A 413 13.76 -0.23 -12.40
N HIS A 414 12.91 0.73 -12.79
CA HIS A 414 13.30 1.93 -13.52
C HIS A 414 12.94 3.20 -12.73
N PRO A 415 13.47 3.38 -11.50
CA PRO A 415 13.24 4.60 -10.74
C PRO A 415 13.78 5.80 -11.51
N VAL A 416 12.93 6.80 -11.75
CA VAL A 416 13.33 8.07 -12.38
C VAL A 416 14.23 8.84 -11.41
N ARG A 417 15.55 8.72 -11.60
CA ARG A 417 16.57 9.27 -10.67
C ARG A 417 16.77 10.78 -10.79
N ALA A 418 16.29 11.41 -11.87
CA ALA A 418 16.35 12.85 -12.08
C ALA A 418 15.14 13.34 -12.88
N VAL A 419 14.66 14.54 -12.56
CA VAL A 419 13.72 15.31 -13.39
C VAL A 419 14.35 16.67 -13.63
N SER A 420 15.01 16.84 -14.78
CA SER A 420 15.75 18.04 -15.13
C SER A 420 14.79 19.15 -15.59
N VAL A 421 14.38 20.02 -14.66
CA VAL A 421 13.54 21.19 -14.98
C VAL A 421 14.41 22.32 -15.53
N GLY A 422 14.61 22.33 -16.84
CA GLY A 422 15.32 23.41 -17.53
C GLY A 422 14.52 24.71 -17.55
N VAL A 423 14.81 25.63 -16.62
CA VAL A 423 14.25 26.99 -16.64
C VAL A 423 15.08 27.85 -17.59
N ALA A 424 14.57 28.08 -18.80
CA ALA A 424 15.15 29.02 -19.75
C ALA A 424 14.93 30.47 -19.28
N VAL A 425 15.85 30.99 -18.46
CA VAL A 425 15.89 32.41 -18.12
C VAL A 425 16.32 33.20 -19.35
N GLY A 426 15.35 33.81 -20.04
CA GLY A 426 15.62 34.68 -21.19
C GLY A 426 16.55 35.83 -20.80
N ARG A 427 17.61 36.06 -21.57
CA ARG A 427 18.50 37.21 -21.39
C ARG A 427 17.67 38.50 -21.47
N PRO A 428 17.89 39.49 -20.58
CA PRO A 428 17.18 40.76 -20.67
C PRO A 428 17.50 41.42 -22.02
N HIS A 429 16.46 41.83 -22.76
CA HIS A 429 16.67 42.56 -24.02
C HIS A 429 17.48 43.84 -23.78
N PRO A 430 18.43 44.18 -24.66
CA PRO A 430 19.13 45.46 -24.57
C PRO A 430 18.12 46.61 -24.69
N ARG A 431 18.24 47.60 -23.80
CA ARG A 431 17.34 48.76 -23.76
C ARG A 431 17.40 49.48 -25.12
N ARG A 432 16.25 49.68 -25.77
CA ARG A 432 16.15 50.51 -26.98
C ARG A 432 16.59 51.94 -26.63
N ARG A 433 17.41 52.55 -27.49
CA ARG A 433 17.77 53.98 -27.39
C ARG A 433 16.49 54.83 -27.53
N PRO A 434 16.40 55.99 -26.86
CA PRO A 434 15.32 56.95 -27.09
C PRO A 434 15.37 57.47 -28.53
N ARG A 435 14.20 57.80 -29.10
CA ARG A 435 14.09 58.46 -30.42
C ARG A 435 14.33 59.96 -30.27
N GLN A 436 14.93 60.59 -31.28
CA GLN A 436 15.02 62.04 -31.38
C GLN A 436 13.64 62.68 -31.67
N PRO A 437 13.43 63.98 -31.37
CA PRO A 437 12.17 64.67 -31.65
C PRO A 437 12.03 64.98 -33.15
N CYS A 438 10.78 65.04 -33.63
CA CYS A 438 10.49 65.52 -34.99
C CYS A 438 10.62 67.05 -35.06
N ARG A 439 11.10 67.58 -36.20
CA ARG A 439 11.05 69.03 -36.48
C ARG A 439 9.61 69.46 -36.80
N ALA A 440 9.28 70.71 -36.47
CA ALA A 440 7.98 71.30 -36.78
C ALA A 440 7.86 71.71 -38.26
N GLY A 441 6.66 71.60 -38.82
CA GLY A 441 6.22 72.29 -40.04
C GLY A 441 5.30 73.45 -39.67
N THR A 442 5.30 74.52 -40.48
CA THR A 442 4.56 75.77 -40.21
C THR A 442 3.08 75.70 -40.64
N PRO A 443 2.20 76.55 -40.07
CA PRO A 443 0.75 76.42 -40.22
C PRO A 443 0.17 77.14 -41.46
N ARG A 444 -1.05 76.76 -41.84
CA ARG A 444 -2.01 77.56 -42.61
C ARG A 444 -3.34 77.70 -41.84
N VAL A 445 -4.15 78.67 -42.22
CA VAL A 445 -5.14 79.34 -41.34
C VAL A 445 -6.57 79.28 -41.91
N ALA A 446 -7.56 79.42 -41.01
CA ALA A 446 -9.01 79.59 -41.21
C ALA A 446 -9.86 78.32 -41.54
N GLY A 447 -11.09 78.18 -41.01
CA GLY A 447 -11.71 79.01 -39.96
C GLY A 447 -13.20 78.76 -39.66
N ARG A 448 -13.68 79.45 -38.60
CA ARG A 448 -15.06 79.70 -38.11
C ARG A 448 -15.90 78.56 -37.49
N TRP A 449 -16.70 79.01 -36.50
CA TRP A 449 -17.77 78.36 -35.72
C TRP A 449 -19.16 78.69 -36.33
N PRO A 450 -20.27 78.00 -35.98
CA PRO A 450 -21.02 78.16 -34.70
C PRO A 450 -21.39 76.81 -34.03
N GLU A 451 -22.18 76.70 -32.94
CA GLU A 451 -22.36 77.37 -31.63
C GLU A 451 -23.64 76.78 -30.96
N ARG A 452 -23.81 76.87 -29.62
CA ARG A 452 -25.06 76.62 -28.82
C ARG A 452 -25.44 75.16 -28.52
N SER A 453 -26.17 74.78 -27.44
CA SER A 453 -26.48 75.32 -26.08
C SER A 453 -27.48 74.33 -25.40
N ASP A 454 -27.66 74.09 -24.10
CA ASP A 454 -27.06 74.42 -22.77
C ASP A 454 -27.33 73.14 -21.89
N GLY A 455 -27.22 73.00 -20.56
CA GLY A 455 -26.86 73.92 -19.47
C GLY A 455 -27.15 73.38 -18.06
N ARG A 456 -26.37 73.88 -17.07
CA ARG A 456 -26.65 73.85 -15.60
C ARG A 456 -26.61 72.43 -14.94
N ALA A 457 -26.28 72.23 -13.66
CA ALA A 457 -25.94 73.13 -12.54
C ALA A 457 -24.80 72.58 -11.63
N ARG A 458 -24.49 73.28 -10.53
CA ARG A 458 -23.40 73.04 -9.53
C ARG A 458 -24.00 72.63 -8.13
N PRO A 459 -23.25 72.60 -6.99
CA PRO A 459 -22.11 71.72 -6.63
C PRO A 459 -22.20 71.16 -5.17
N THR A 460 -21.23 70.32 -4.75
CA THR A 460 -20.84 70.18 -3.32
C THR A 460 -19.30 70.11 -3.14
N ARG A 461 -18.81 70.24 -1.90
CA ARG A 461 -17.40 70.54 -1.54
C ARG A 461 -16.67 69.32 -0.96
N GLY A 462 -15.36 69.24 -1.16
CA GLY A 462 -14.46 68.31 -0.44
C GLY A 462 -12.97 68.68 -0.58
N ARG A 463 -12.32 69.07 0.52
CA ARG A 463 -10.85 69.29 0.62
C ARG A 463 -10.15 67.92 0.80
N GLY A 464 -8.88 67.70 0.48
CA GLY A 464 -7.77 68.61 0.19
C GLY A 464 -6.69 68.47 1.27
N VAL A 465 -5.56 67.81 0.97
CA VAL A 465 -4.52 67.40 1.95
C VAL A 465 -3.14 67.97 1.56
N PRO A 466 -2.40 68.62 2.48
CA PRO A 466 -1.04 69.13 2.24
C PRO A 466 0.09 68.16 2.71
N PRO A 467 1.34 68.33 2.22
CA PRO A 467 2.47 67.41 2.52
C PRO A 467 3.60 67.99 3.40
N SER A 468 4.26 67.12 4.17
CA SER A 468 5.58 67.26 4.83
C SER A 468 5.90 65.95 5.58
N LEU A 469 7.14 65.53 5.91
CA LEU A 469 8.49 66.06 5.71
C LEU A 469 9.49 64.87 5.62
N CYS A 470 10.67 65.07 5.00
CA CYS A 470 11.84 64.18 5.05
C CYS A 470 12.72 64.52 6.30
N PRO A 471 13.93 63.94 6.60
CA PRO A 471 14.87 63.22 5.70
C PRO A 471 15.84 62.15 6.30
N ARG A 472 16.82 61.74 5.47
CA ARG A 472 18.14 61.11 5.78
C ARG A 472 18.17 59.60 6.09
N ALA A 473 19.23 58.85 5.73
CA ALA A 473 20.28 59.08 4.71
C ALA A 473 20.98 57.76 4.31
N ASP A 474 21.61 57.78 3.14
CA ASP A 474 22.16 56.64 2.40
C ASP A 474 23.59 56.17 2.79
N VAL A 475 23.81 54.85 2.61
CA VAL A 475 24.98 54.22 1.94
C VAL A 475 26.36 54.08 2.62
N ALA A 476 26.98 52.94 2.29
CA ALA A 476 28.41 52.58 2.29
C ALA A 476 29.19 52.43 3.62
N ARG A 477 29.32 51.15 4.03
CA ARG A 477 30.63 50.48 3.83
C ARG A 477 30.52 48.97 3.64
N ALA A 478 31.06 48.47 2.53
CA ALA A 478 31.31 47.04 2.29
C ALA A 478 32.78 46.82 1.94
N ARG A 479 33.28 45.59 2.16
CA ARG A 479 34.66 45.07 1.98
C ARG A 479 35.59 45.19 3.21
N ARG A 480 36.47 44.18 3.34
CA ARG A 480 37.45 43.90 4.42
C ARG A 480 36.76 43.45 5.73
N ARG A 481 37.14 42.36 6.40
CA ARG A 481 38.27 41.41 6.25
C ARG A 481 37.80 39.94 6.29
N VAL A 482 38.66 39.06 5.78
CA VAL A 482 38.67 37.60 6.05
C VAL A 482 39.98 37.28 6.81
N ALA A 483 39.98 36.18 7.56
CA ALA A 483 41.11 35.57 8.30
C ALA A 483 41.49 36.17 9.67
N ALA A 484 42.06 35.28 10.51
CA ALA A 484 42.43 35.40 11.93
C ALA A 484 41.26 35.75 12.90
N ALA A 485 41.02 35.03 14.00
CA ALA A 485 41.91 34.15 14.77
C ALA A 485 41.29 32.79 15.16
N ARG A 486 42.16 31.80 15.43
CA ARG A 486 41.82 30.56 16.15
C ARG A 486 42.38 30.66 17.58
N ARG A 487 41.57 30.34 18.61
CA ARG A 487 41.85 29.36 19.71
C ARG A 487 40.81 29.46 20.85
N GLN A 488 40.48 28.29 21.41
CA GLN A 488 40.07 27.98 22.81
C GLN A 488 39.12 28.99 23.52
N VAL A 489 37.90 28.63 23.93
CA VAL A 489 37.58 27.80 25.13
C VAL A 489 36.10 27.32 25.06
N SER A 490 35.75 26.28 25.85
CA SER A 490 34.38 25.79 26.14
C SER A 490 34.14 25.84 27.67
N PRO A 491 32.90 25.86 28.23
CA PRO A 491 31.75 25.07 27.75
C PRO A 491 30.32 25.70 27.90
N HIS A 492 29.30 24.93 27.49
CA HIS A 492 27.87 24.95 27.87
C HIS A 492 27.09 26.29 28.04
N ARG A 493 26.11 26.54 27.14
CA ARG A 493 24.66 26.66 27.48
C ARG A 493 23.76 26.69 26.21
N HIS A 494 22.44 26.52 26.39
CA HIS A 494 21.45 26.38 25.31
C HIS A 494 20.83 27.69 24.80
N VAL A 495 20.64 27.81 23.48
CA VAL A 495 19.64 28.67 22.80
C VAL A 495 19.13 27.87 21.55
N PRO A 496 17.84 27.90 21.17
CA PRO A 496 17.28 26.91 20.25
C PRO A 496 17.35 27.25 18.75
N GLN A 497 17.52 26.22 17.90
CA GLN A 497 17.33 26.33 16.45
C GLN A 497 15.85 26.22 16.07
N ARG A 498 15.34 27.17 15.27
CA ARG A 498 14.05 27.02 14.58
C ARG A 498 14.18 25.97 13.47
N ARG A 499 13.39 24.89 13.53
CA ARG A 499 13.22 23.98 12.39
C ARG A 499 12.36 24.65 11.32
N ILE A 500 12.83 24.67 10.07
CA ILE A 500 11.99 24.90 8.89
C ILE A 500 11.58 23.53 8.36
N ASP A 501 10.28 23.29 8.23
CA ASP A 501 9.75 21.94 8.02
C ASP A 501 9.70 21.55 6.53
N LEU A 502 10.80 20.98 6.05
CA LEU A 502 11.01 20.52 4.67
C LEU A 502 10.00 19.44 4.21
N ALA A 503 9.29 18.77 5.15
CA ALA A 503 8.29 17.77 4.81
C ALA A 503 7.05 18.38 4.12
N SER A 504 6.61 19.55 4.55
CA SER A 504 5.37 20.19 4.08
C SER A 504 5.47 20.66 2.63
N ALA A 505 6.54 21.39 2.28
CA ALA A 505 6.77 21.91 0.93
C ALA A 505 6.84 20.79 -0.13
N SER A 506 7.36 19.62 0.25
CA SER A 506 7.49 18.46 -0.63
C SER A 506 6.14 17.87 -1.05
N ALA A 507 5.13 17.92 -0.16
CA ALA A 507 3.79 17.40 -0.44
C ALA A 507 2.98 18.33 -1.37
N GLU A 508 3.06 19.64 -1.14
CA GLU A 508 2.33 20.63 -1.95
C GLU A 508 2.88 20.71 -3.38
N LEU A 509 4.21 20.64 -3.56
CA LEU A 509 4.83 20.66 -4.88
C LEU A 509 4.39 19.45 -5.73
N LEU A 510 4.32 18.26 -5.12
CA LEU A 510 3.85 17.05 -5.79
C LEU A 510 2.34 17.14 -6.13
N ALA A 511 1.54 17.73 -5.24
CA ALA A 511 0.11 17.97 -5.45
C ALA A 511 -0.18 19.08 -6.49
N ALA A 512 0.77 19.99 -6.74
CA ALA A 512 0.68 21.00 -7.79
C ALA A 512 1.02 20.43 -9.18
N LEU A 513 2.09 19.62 -9.27
CA LEU A 513 2.51 18.98 -10.52
C LEU A 513 1.42 18.05 -11.09
N LEU A 514 0.79 17.25 -10.22
CA LEU A 514 -0.29 16.32 -10.63
C LEU A 514 -1.60 16.99 -11.07
N ARG A 515 -1.77 18.32 -10.88
CA ARG A 515 -2.96 19.07 -11.37
C ARG A 515 -2.83 19.55 -12.81
N ARG A 516 -1.62 19.59 -13.39
CA ARG A 516 -1.39 20.12 -14.75
C ARG A 516 -1.50 19.07 -15.86
N SER A 517 -1.60 17.78 -15.53
CA SER A 517 -1.56 16.67 -16.50
C SER A 517 -2.93 16.14 -16.96
N THR A 518 -4.00 16.94 -16.88
CA THR A 518 -5.37 16.51 -17.27
C THR A 518 -6.11 17.55 -18.09
N LEU A 519 -5.72 17.74 -19.35
CA LEU A 519 -6.57 18.35 -20.39
C LEU A 519 -6.02 18.05 -21.80
N SER A 520 -6.65 17.12 -22.53
CA SER A 520 -6.75 17.06 -24.00
C SER A 520 -7.49 15.78 -24.44
N ARG A 521 -8.40 15.91 -25.41
CA ARG A 521 -8.95 14.82 -26.23
C ARG A 521 -8.52 15.06 -27.68
N PRO A 522 -8.17 14.04 -28.47
CA PRO A 522 -7.98 14.20 -29.91
C PRO A 522 -9.33 14.30 -30.64
N GLY A 523 -9.35 15.00 -31.76
CA GLY A 523 -10.43 15.03 -32.74
C GLY A 523 -9.85 15.00 -34.17
N CYS A 524 -10.61 14.49 -35.13
CA CYS A 524 -10.17 14.33 -36.52
C CYS A 524 -10.31 15.64 -37.34
N PRO A 525 -9.69 15.75 -38.54
CA PRO A 525 -9.38 17.06 -39.14
C PRO A 525 -10.17 17.44 -40.42
N ALA A 526 -10.02 18.73 -40.77
CA ALA A 526 -9.93 19.32 -42.12
C ALA A 526 -11.19 19.92 -42.81
N SER A 527 -10.89 20.88 -43.71
CA SER A 527 -11.75 21.75 -44.55
C SER A 527 -12.64 22.77 -43.81
N SER A 528 -12.83 24.01 -44.29
CA SER A 528 -12.10 24.82 -45.29
C SER A 528 -12.58 26.29 -45.23
N GLY A 529 -11.72 27.29 -45.51
CA GLY A 529 -12.16 28.69 -45.68
C GLY A 529 -11.09 29.73 -45.33
N GLN A 530 -10.87 30.70 -46.23
CA GLN A 530 -9.84 31.75 -46.14
C GLN A 530 -10.20 32.89 -45.16
N GLY A 531 -9.19 33.64 -44.68
CA GLY A 531 -9.41 34.89 -43.93
C GLY A 531 -8.22 35.34 -43.08
N CYS A 532 -7.25 36.05 -43.66
CA CYS A 532 -6.06 36.50 -42.94
C CYS A 532 -6.19 37.92 -42.36
N GLN A 533 -6.06 38.06 -41.04
CA GLN A 533 -5.30 39.14 -40.40
C GLN A 533 -4.77 38.66 -39.04
N ALA A 534 -3.69 39.28 -38.55
CA ALA A 534 -2.75 38.59 -37.64
C ALA A 534 -2.74 39.14 -36.20
N LEU A 535 -2.53 38.23 -35.24
CA LEU A 535 -1.88 38.59 -33.97
C LEU A 535 -0.93 37.47 -33.52
N VAL A 536 0.37 37.78 -33.41
CA VAL A 536 1.41 36.79 -33.10
C VAL A 536 1.50 36.51 -31.60
N ARG A 537 1.28 35.26 -31.20
CA ARG A 537 1.84 34.70 -29.95
C ARG A 537 2.47 33.33 -30.21
N THR A 538 3.79 33.28 -30.07
CA THR A 538 4.60 32.07 -30.24
C THR A 538 4.32 31.05 -29.14
N VAL A 539 3.93 29.83 -29.54
CA VAL A 539 3.86 28.66 -28.64
C VAL A 539 5.15 27.85 -28.83
N PRO A 540 5.93 27.56 -27.77
CA PRO A 540 7.12 26.71 -27.91
C PRO A 540 6.72 25.25 -28.10
N SER A 541 7.11 24.67 -29.23
CA SER A 541 6.89 23.25 -29.54
C SER A 541 7.81 22.35 -28.71
N VAL A 542 7.24 21.46 -27.90
CA VAL A 542 8.02 20.40 -27.22
C VAL A 542 8.15 19.20 -28.16
N ARG A 543 9.33 19.02 -28.75
CA ARG A 543 9.74 17.69 -29.26
C ARG A 543 10.29 16.89 -28.08
N VAL A 544 9.91 15.61 -28.02
CA VAL A 544 10.49 14.62 -27.09
C VAL A 544 11.51 13.80 -27.86
N ALA A 545 12.66 13.55 -27.23
CA ALA A 545 13.70 12.61 -27.63
C ALA A 545 14.06 11.77 -26.38
#